data_AF-A0A376WU43-F1
#
_entry.id   AF-A0A376WU43-F1
#
_cell.length_a   1.000
_cell.length_b   1.000
_cell.length_c   1.000
_cell.angle_alpha   90.00
_cell.angle_beta   90.00
_cell.angle_gamma   90.00
#
_symmetry.space_group_name_H-M   'P 1'
#
loop_
_entity.id
_entity.type
_entity.pdbx_description
1 polymer ?
#
loop_
_entity_poly.entity_id
_entity_poly.type
_entity_poly.pdbx_seq_one_letter_code
_entity_poly.pdbx_strand_id
1 'polypeptide(L)'
;MKLEASLKHFSPQGMHISDDVKGTSPDRITGTDVMAAIGTTSSRARFGLAAFFGKTGISKSDELLAVQALRVMQWNQRPGMYVKQLQESLAGAC
;
A
#
# COMPACT_ATOMS: atom_id res chain seq x y z
N MET A 1 2.59 2.76 -16.80
CA MET A 1 3.07 1.53 -16.11
C MET A 1 1.93 0.98 -15.26
N LYS A 2 1.72 -0.35 -15.18
CA LYS A 2 0.74 -0.96 -14.28
C LYS A 2 1.35 -1.17 -12.89
N LEU A 3 0.62 -0.85 -11.81
CA LEU A 3 1.11 -1.01 -10.42
C LEU A 3 1.46 -2.46 -10.06
N GLU A 4 0.73 -3.43 -10.60
CA GLU A 4 0.98 -4.86 -10.38
C GLU A 4 2.34 -5.30 -10.91
N ALA A 5 2.81 -4.70 -12.00
CA ALA A 5 4.13 -4.99 -12.56
C ALA A 5 5.27 -4.50 -11.66
N SER A 6 5.00 -3.61 -10.70
CA SER A 6 5.96 -3.18 -9.70
C SER A 6 6.20 -4.26 -8.64
N LEU A 7 5.22 -5.15 -8.38
CA LEU A 7 5.31 -6.19 -7.34
C LEU A 7 6.49 -7.15 -7.54
N LYS A 8 6.85 -7.43 -8.80
CA LYS A 8 8.00 -8.28 -9.13
C LYS A 8 9.36 -7.77 -8.59
N HIS A 9 9.45 -6.48 -8.24
CA HIS A 9 10.68 -5.88 -7.70
C HIS A 9 10.82 -6.05 -6.19
N PHE A 10 9.79 -6.55 -5.51
CA PHE A 10 9.82 -6.85 -4.07
C PHE A 10 10.20 -8.30 -3.77
N SER A 11 10.23 -9.15 -4.78
CA SER A 11 10.78 -10.51 -4.68
C SER A 11 12.24 -10.51 -5.12
N PRO A 12 13.10 -11.38 -4.56
CA PRO A 12 14.47 -11.55 -5.02
C PRO A 12 14.48 -11.84 -6.53
N GLN A 13 15.20 -11.03 -7.29
CA GLN A 13 15.39 -11.30 -8.71
C GLN A 13 16.51 -12.33 -8.87
N GLY A 14 16.24 -13.40 -9.62
CA GLY A 14 17.25 -14.39 -9.97
C GLY A 14 18.40 -13.76 -10.75
N MET A 15 19.54 -14.45 -10.77
CA MET A 15 20.72 -14.01 -11.51
C MET A 15 20.41 -13.98 -13.01
N HIS A 16 20.32 -12.77 -13.57
CA HIS A 16 20.09 -12.56 -15.00
C HIS A 16 21.43 -12.43 -15.72
N ILE A 17 22.00 -13.56 -16.16
CA ILE A 17 23.19 -13.59 -17.01
C ILE A 17 22.72 -13.38 -18.45
N SER A 18 22.90 -12.17 -18.97
CA SER A 18 22.75 -11.86 -20.39
C SER A 18 23.89 -10.95 -20.82
N ASP A 19 24.38 -11.15 -22.06
CA ASP A 19 25.34 -10.28 -22.74
C ASP A 19 24.65 -9.05 -23.37
N ASP A 20 23.35 -8.87 -23.10
CA ASP A 20 22.60 -7.69 -23.55
C ASP A 20 23.21 -6.41 -22.98
N VAL A 21 23.59 -5.49 -23.88
CA VAL A 21 23.96 -4.12 -23.52
C VAL A 21 22.73 -3.46 -22.90
N LYS A 22 22.85 -3.01 -21.65
CA LYS A 22 21.76 -2.36 -20.91
C LYS A 22 21.43 -1.00 -21.55
N GLY A 23 20.58 -1.00 -22.59
CA GLY A 23 20.31 0.19 -23.39
C GLY A 23 19.72 1.33 -22.58
N THR A 24 20.26 2.54 -22.68
CA THR A 24 19.84 3.76 -21.95
C THR A 24 18.52 4.35 -22.45
N SER A 25 17.71 3.55 -23.14
CA SER A 25 16.43 4.01 -23.67
C SER A 25 15.56 4.55 -22.53
N PRO A 26 14.98 5.75 -22.68
CA PRO A 26 14.07 6.33 -21.70
C PRO A 26 12.81 5.48 -21.46
N ASP A 27 12.48 4.55 -22.37
CA ASP A 27 11.37 3.63 -22.22
C ASP A 27 11.68 2.44 -21.29
N ARG A 28 12.95 2.25 -20.92
CA ARG A 28 13.37 1.14 -20.05
C ARG A 28 13.05 1.46 -18.60
N ILE A 29 12.05 0.80 -18.04
CA ILE A 29 11.77 0.91 -16.60
C ILE A 29 12.66 -0.03 -15.79
N THR A 30 13.49 0.54 -14.93
CA THR A 30 14.36 -0.16 -13.99
C THR A 30 13.76 -0.24 -12.58
N GLY A 31 14.35 -1.08 -11.72
CA GLY A 31 13.98 -1.14 -10.30
C GLY A 31 14.15 0.22 -9.60
N THR A 32 15.12 1.03 -10.00
CA THR A 32 15.30 2.39 -9.48
C THR A 32 14.14 3.30 -9.83
N ASP A 33 13.67 3.26 -11.07
CA ASP A 33 12.52 4.06 -11.52
C ASP A 33 11.25 3.65 -10.77
N VAL A 34 11.08 2.35 -10.51
CA VAL A 34 9.97 1.83 -9.68
C VAL A 34 10.07 2.35 -8.25
N MET A 35 11.27 2.32 -7.64
CA MET A 35 11.47 2.84 -6.28
C MET A 35 11.26 4.35 -6.19
N ALA A 36 11.72 5.11 -7.20
CA ALA A 36 11.49 6.55 -7.29
C ALA A 36 10.00 6.89 -7.48
N ALA A 37 9.31 6.15 -8.36
CA ALA A 37 7.87 6.30 -8.56
C ALA A 37 7.07 5.96 -7.30
N ILE A 38 7.45 4.92 -6.56
CA ILE A 38 6.83 4.56 -5.28
C ILE A 38 7.09 5.66 -4.25
N GLY A 39 8.32 6.15 -4.12
CA GLY A 39 8.67 7.22 -3.18
C GLY A 39 7.91 8.53 -3.45
N THR A 40 7.82 8.93 -4.71
CA THR A 40 7.06 10.13 -5.12
C THR A 40 5.55 9.95 -4.95
N THR A 41 5.02 8.75 -5.25
CA THR A 41 3.61 8.42 -5.03
C THR A 41 3.27 8.37 -3.54
N SER A 42 4.16 7.84 -2.70
CA SER A 42 4.02 7.88 -1.24
C SER A 42 3.78 9.32 -0.80
N SER A 43 4.55 10.31 -1.26
CA SER A 43 4.32 11.71 -0.86
C SER A 43 2.92 12.24 -1.17
N ARG A 44 2.30 11.81 -2.28
CA ARG A 44 0.99 12.30 -2.75
C ARG A 44 -0.19 11.47 -2.28
N ALA A 45 -0.03 10.15 -2.16
CA ALA A 45 -1.11 9.18 -1.98
C ALA A 45 -0.75 8.11 -0.94
N ARG A 46 -0.21 8.53 0.21
CA ARG A 46 0.22 7.67 1.33
C ARG A 46 -0.78 6.59 1.68
N PHE A 47 -2.04 6.97 1.88
CA PHE A 47 -3.10 6.05 2.28
C PHE A 47 -3.41 5.00 1.21
N GLY A 48 -3.57 5.43 -0.05
CA GLY A 48 -3.89 4.52 -1.15
C GLY A 48 -2.76 3.53 -1.43
N LEU A 49 -1.51 3.98 -1.31
CA LEU A 49 -0.34 3.13 -1.46
C LEU A 49 -0.21 2.14 -0.29
N ALA A 50 -0.45 2.58 0.95
CA ALA A 50 -0.45 1.70 2.11
C ALA A 50 -1.54 0.61 2.01
N ALA A 51 -2.73 0.98 1.57
CA ALA A 51 -3.82 0.03 1.31
C ALA A 51 -3.45 -0.98 0.21
N PHE A 52 -2.78 -0.52 -0.85
CA PHE A 52 -2.32 -1.39 -1.93
C PHE A 52 -1.26 -2.39 -1.43
N PHE A 53 -0.20 -1.91 -0.77
CA PHE A 53 0.86 -2.78 -0.25
C PHE A 53 0.39 -3.74 0.85
N GLY A 54 -0.54 -3.30 1.69
CA GLY A 54 -1.20 -4.18 2.66
C GLY A 54 -2.00 -5.28 1.97
N LYS A 55 -2.81 -4.93 0.96
CA LYS A 55 -3.61 -5.91 0.20
C LYS A 55 -2.73 -6.93 -0.54
N THR A 56 -1.59 -6.52 -1.07
CA THR A 56 -0.67 -7.40 -1.80
C THR A 56 0.28 -8.18 -0.89
N GLY A 57 0.22 -7.97 0.44
CA GLY A 57 1.07 -8.67 1.41
C GLY A 57 2.54 -8.25 1.40
N ILE A 58 2.86 -7.09 0.83
CA ILE A 58 4.24 -6.57 0.72
C ILE A 58 4.70 -5.99 2.06
N SER A 59 3.78 -5.34 2.79
CA SER A 59 4.09 -4.64 4.03
C SER A 59 2.93 -4.78 5.02
N LYS A 60 3.19 -5.50 6.12
CA LYS A 60 2.23 -5.69 7.21
C LYS A 60 1.98 -4.41 8.02
N SER A 61 3.00 -3.55 8.12
CA SER A 61 2.87 -2.25 8.77
C SER A 61 1.91 -1.34 7.99
N ASP A 62 2.02 -1.34 6.66
CA ASP A 62 1.14 -0.55 5.79
C ASP A 62 -0.30 -1.06 5.80
N GLU A 63 -0.50 -2.38 5.92
CA GLU A 63 -1.82 -2.98 6.14
C GLU A 63 -2.48 -2.42 7.41
N LEU A 64 -1.77 -2.41 8.53
CA LEU A 64 -2.28 -1.88 9.80
C LEU A 64 -2.59 -0.38 9.71
N LEU A 65 -1.72 0.40 9.08
CA LEU A 65 -1.92 1.83 8.86
C LEU A 65 -3.15 2.10 7.98
N ALA A 66 -3.35 1.31 6.92
CA ALA A 66 -4.52 1.42 6.06
C ALA A 66 -5.81 1.09 6.82
N VAL A 67 -5.84 0.01 7.59
CA VAL A 67 -6.99 -0.37 8.41
C VAL A 67 -7.30 0.70 9.47
N GLN A 68 -6.27 1.25 10.12
CA GLN A 68 -6.45 2.30 11.11
C GLN A 68 -6.97 3.60 10.48
N ALA A 69 -6.42 4.01 9.34
CA ALA A 69 -6.87 5.19 8.62
C ALA A 69 -8.31 5.02 8.11
N LEU A 70 -8.69 3.84 7.61
CA LEU A 70 -10.08 3.52 7.25
C LEU A 70 -11.02 3.65 8.44
N ARG A 71 -10.63 3.14 9.61
CA ARG A 71 -11.42 3.24 10.84
C ARG A 71 -11.65 4.71 11.23
N VAL A 72 -10.60 5.53 11.19
CA VAL A 72 -10.69 6.96 11.48
C VAL A 72 -11.59 7.68 10.47
N MET A 73 -11.46 7.37 9.17
CA MET A 73 -12.33 7.95 8.14
C MET A 73 -13.80 7.57 8.35
N GLN A 74 -14.07 6.31 8.68
CA GLN A 74 -15.42 5.82 8.98
C GLN A 74 -16.03 6.57 10.19
N TRP A 75 -15.24 6.80 11.24
CA TRP A 75 -15.68 7.56 12.41
C TRP A 75 -16.00 9.01 12.06
N ASN A 76 -15.17 9.66 11.24
CA ASN A 76 -15.39 11.04 10.81
C ASN A 76 -16.61 11.20 9.90
N GLN A 77 -16.99 10.15 9.15
CA GLN A 77 -18.18 10.18 8.29
C GLN A 77 -19.51 10.05 9.07
N ARG A 78 -19.49 9.55 10.31
CA ARG A 78 -20.70 9.35 11.13
C ARG A 78 -20.46 9.71 12.60
N PRO A 79 -20.42 11.02 12.93
CA PRO A 79 -20.30 11.47 14.32
C PRO A 79 -21.56 11.02 15.09
N GLY A 80 -21.41 9.99 15.93
CA GLY A 80 -22.51 9.38 16.69
C GLY A 80 -22.47 7.85 16.77
N MET A 81 -21.63 7.18 15.97
CA MET A 81 -21.50 5.71 16.06
C MET A 81 -20.85 5.23 17.36
N TYR A 82 -20.01 6.05 18.02
CA TYR A 82 -19.38 5.69 19.30
C TYR A 82 -20.39 5.37 20.41
N VAL A 83 -21.44 6.18 20.54
CA VAL A 83 -22.47 5.97 21.58
C VAL A 83 -23.25 4.69 21.28
N LYS A 84 -23.59 4.43 20.02
CA LYS A 84 -24.27 3.18 19.63
C LYS A 84 -23.41 1.95 19.85
N GLN A 85 -22.13 1.99 19.48
CA GLN A 85 -21.21 0.85 19.67
C GLN A 85 -20.91 0.56 21.14
N LEU A 86 -20.76 1.60 21.98
CA LEU A 86 -20.64 1.42 23.43
C LEU A 86 -21.92 0.83 24.02
N GLN A 87 -23.08 1.30 23.56
CA GLN A 87 -24.38 0.83 24.05
C GLN A 87 -24.67 -0.62 23.62
N GLU A 88 -24.28 -1.03 22.42
CA GLU A 88 -24.35 -2.43 21.96
C GLU A 88 -23.35 -3.34 22.70
N SER A 89 -22.13 -2.86 22.96
CA SER A 89 -21.13 -3.63 23.71
C SER A 89 -21.49 -3.80 25.19
N LEU A 90 -22.19 -2.85 25.79
CA LEU A 90 -22.74 -2.96 27.16
C LEU A 90 -24.01 -3.83 27.18
N ALA A 91 -24.84 -3.77 26.14
CA ALA A 91 -26.05 -4.59 26.03
C ALA A 91 -25.77 -6.07 25.74
N GLY A 92 -24.62 -6.41 25.14
CA GLY A 92 -24.18 -7.81 24.95
C GLY A 92 -23.39 -8.40 26.12
N ALA A 93 -23.13 -7.62 27.17
CA ALA A 93 -22.39 -8.04 28.37
C ALA A 93 -23.30 -8.26 29.60
N CYS A 94 -24.60 -8.00 29.48
CA CYS A 94 -25.66 -8.42 30.41
C CYS A 94 -26.42 -9.61 29.85
#